data_AF-A0AAV7E3D0-F1
#
_entry.id   AF-A0AAV7E3D0-F1
#
_cell.length_a   1.000
_cell.length_b   1.000
_cell.length_c   1.000
_cell.angle_alpha   90.00
_cell.angle_beta   90.00
_cell.angle_gamma   90.00
#
_symmetry.space_group_name_H-M   'P 1'
#
loop_
_entity.id
_entity.type
_entity.pdbx_description
1 polymer ?
#
loop_
_entity_poly.entity_id
_entity_poly.type
_entity_poly.pdbx_seq_one_letter_code
_entity_poly.pdbx_strand_id
1 'polypeptide(L)'
;MAIPKRYALLLLLLFCSLAVSTAQRKERWEEEEEEEGERRYGGGQERMFMLEKPMQVVKGEGGEFTVFRGFKRRETATPMHIGFITMEPSTLFIPQYMDADLIFFVRRGEMRIGWIYKDDFVEKHLKIGDVYRIPAGSAFYIVNIGRGQRLQLICSIDTTHKKGIFQSFYIGGGSKPPSVIAGFGTRTLTTAFNVTEEVLTEILEGPKAGAFVPVTRPDLLRGWVELMNRKHNEMRDEEINGSWDDEEDKEEVLSVREEEKEEEEQSSALWSWRKLLNTVLGEDKKKKKKKSSPSSAVKAPDAFNIYERDPDFRNNYGWSVAVSHRDYSPLRRSDVGVYLVNLTAGSMMAPHFNPTATEYGVVLRGTGTIQVVFPNGTSAMDAEVREGEVFWIPRYYPFCQIASRSGPMEFFGFSTSSRPNSPQFLAGRSSILNSMGRDEMATALDIDAKRYDRFRGSQREEIILPELLMPPEETTTGFIAERV
;
A
#
# COMPACT_ATOMS: atom_id res chain seq x y z
N MET A 1 -45.35 -12.18 33.57
CA MET A 1 -44.64 -12.00 34.86
C MET A 1 -43.86 -10.70 34.79
N ALA A 2 -44.25 -9.68 35.58
CA ALA A 2 -43.52 -8.42 35.63
C ALA A 2 -42.27 -8.60 36.50
N ILE A 3 -41.08 -8.33 35.95
CA ILE A 3 -39.84 -8.30 36.72
C ILE A 3 -40.01 -7.22 37.80
N PRO A 4 -39.93 -7.54 39.10
CA PRO A 4 -40.11 -6.54 40.14
C PRO A 4 -39.07 -5.43 39.97
N LYS A 5 -39.48 -4.16 40.07
CA LYS A 5 -38.62 -2.98 39.79
C LYS A 5 -37.24 -3.01 40.46
N ARG A 6 -37.12 -3.69 41.60
CA ARG A 6 -35.84 -3.90 42.33
C ARG A 6 -34.85 -4.80 41.59
N TYR A 7 -35.32 -5.82 40.87
CA TYR A 7 -34.47 -6.71 40.06
C TYR A 7 -34.03 -6.04 38.75
N ALA A 8 -34.88 -5.20 38.16
CA ALA A 8 -34.52 -4.41 36.97
C ALA A 8 -33.38 -3.42 37.27
N LEU A 9 -33.41 -2.76 38.44
CA LEU A 9 -32.35 -1.86 38.88
C LEU A 9 -31.03 -2.61 39.15
N LEU A 10 -31.08 -3.78 39.77
CA LEU A 10 -29.90 -4.62 39.99
C LEU A 10 -29.27 -5.11 38.68
N LEU A 11 -30.08 -5.53 37.71
CA LEU A 11 -29.58 -5.94 36.39
C LEU A 11 -28.95 -4.76 35.63
N LEU A 12 -29.54 -3.56 35.71
CA LEU A 12 -28.97 -2.36 35.10
C LEU A 12 -27.62 -1.99 35.72
N LEU A 13 -27.50 -2.04 37.06
CA LEU A 13 -26.25 -1.76 37.76
C LEU A 13 -25.17 -2.79 37.43
N LEU A 14 -25.55 -4.06 37.27
CA LEU A 14 -24.64 -5.14 36.89
C LEU A 14 -24.17 -5.01 35.43
N PHE A 15 -25.06 -4.56 34.53
CA PHE A 15 -24.69 -4.22 33.16
C PHE A 15 -23.76 -3.01 33.10
N CYS A 16 -24.02 -1.96 33.88
CA CYS A 16 -23.15 -0.79 33.97
C CYS A 16 -21.77 -1.13 34.53
N SER A 17 -21.68 -2.00 35.55
CA SER A 17 -20.39 -2.41 36.11
C SER A 17 -19.59 -3.32 35.16
N LEU A 18 -20.26 -4.18 34.40
CA LEU A 18 -19.65 -4.95 33.31
C LEU A 18 -19.19 -4.05 32.15
N ALA A 19 -19.98 -3.04 31.77
CA ALA A 19 -19.61 -2.06 30.76
C ALA A 19 -18.41 -1.21 31.20
N VAL A 20 -18.37 -0.79 32.46
CA VAL A 20 -17.22 -0.06 33.02
C VAL A 20 -15.99 -0.96 33.13
N SER A 21 -16.11 -2.22 33.54
CA SER A 21 -14.96 -3.12 33.63
C SER A 21 -14.41 -3.50 32.25
N THR A 22 -15.27 -3.65 31.24
CA THR A 22 -14.84 -3.88 29.86
C THR A 22 -14.22 -2.64 29.23
N ALA A 23 -14.73 -1.44 29.54
CA ALA A 23 -14.11 -0.17 29.14
C ALA A 23 -12.74 0.03 29.81
N GLN A 24 -12.64 -0.17 31.13
CA GLN A 24 -11.37 -0.09 31.88
C GLN A 24 -10.37 -1.16 31.43
N ARG A 25 -10.84 -2.36 31.09
CA ARG A 25 -10.00 -3.41 30.51
C ARG A 25 -9.54 -3.00 29.11
N LYS A 26 -10.38 -2.39 28.28
CA LYS A 26 -9.98 -1.89 26.97
C LYS A 26 -8.93 -0.77 27.08
N GLU A 27 -9.12 0.18 28.00
CA GLU A 27 -8.14 1.26 28.27
C GLU A 27 -6.81 0.70 28.77
N ARG A 28 -6.84 -0.23 29.73
CA ARG A 28 -5.61 -0.86 30.24
C ARG A 28 -4.85 -1.65 29.17
N TRP A 29 -5.56 -2.32 28.26
CA TRP A 29 -4.93 -3.05 27.16
C TRP A 29 -4.38 -2.09 26.09
N GLU A 30 -5.02 -0.94 25.88
CA GLU A 30 -4.50 0.13 25.01
C GLU A 30 -3.25 0.78 25.63
N GLU A 31 -3.22 0.99 26.96
CA GLU A 31 -2.03 1.43 27.69
C GLU A 31 -0.89 0.40 27.67
N GLU A 32 -1.19 -0.91 27.80
CA GLU A 32 -0.19 -1.97 27.71
C GLU A 32 0.39 -2.14 26.29
N GLU A 33 -0.42 -1.97 25.22
CA GLU A 33 0.07 -1.89 23.84
C GLU A 33 0.88 -0.60 23.57
N GLU A 34 0.50 0.53 24.17
CA GLU A 34 1.24 1.79 24.11
C GLU A 34 2.60 1.65 24.80
N GLU A 35 2.64 1.10 26.03
CA GLU A 35 3.87 0.88 26.75
C GLU A 35 4.77 -0.18 26.06
N GLU A 36 4.21 -1.24 25.47
CA GLU A 36 4.97 -2.16 24.63
C GLU A 36 5.50 -1.50 23.35
N GLY A 37 4.72 -0.60 22.75
CA GLY A 37 5.13 0.23 21.62
C GLY A 37 6.29 1.14 22.01
N GLU A 38 6.13 1.97 23.03
CA GLU A 38 7.18 2.87 23.52
C GLU A 38 8.44 2.11 23.99
N ARG A 39 8.31 0.91 24.58
CA ARG A 39 9.47 0.04 24.91
C ARG A 39 10.10 -0.63 23.68
N ARG A 40 9.33 -0.94 22.63
CA ARG A 40 9.84 -1.54 21.37
C ARG A 40 10.53 -0.52 20.46
N TYR A 41 10.02 0.72 20.41
CA TYR A 41 10.48 1.85 19.60
C TYR A 41 11.31 2.87 20.42
N GLY A 42 11.56 2.60 21.70
CA GLY A 42 12.42 3.36 22.60
C GLY A 42 13.92 3.20 22.29
N GLY A 43 14.31 3.36 21.02
CA GLY A 43 15.63 3.90 20.73
C GLY A 43 15.69 5.33 21.28
N GLY A 44 16.87 5.83 21.62
CA GLY A 44 17.02 7.26 21.95
C GLY A 44 16.41 8.15 20.85
N GLN A 45 16.27 9.46 21.12
CA GLN A 45 15.77 10.44 20.14
C GLN A 45 16.36 10.26 18.72
N GLU A 46 17.56 9.69 18.61
CA GLU A 46 18.26 9.36 17.36
C GLU A 46 17.48 8.55 16.31
N ARG A 47 16.51 7.66 16.64
CA ARG A 47 15.83 6.81 15.63
C ARG A 47 14.30 6.71 15.76
N MET A 48 13.65 7.74 16.32
CA MET A 48 12.20 7.76 16.62
C MET A 48 11.28 7.40 15.43
N PHE A 49 11.65 7.79 14.20
CA PHE A 49 10.83 7.60 13.00
C PHE A 49 11.28 6.40 12.15
N MET A 50 12.02 5.46 12.74
CA MET A 50 12.43 4.20 12.12
C MET A 50 11.51 3.05 12.53
N LEU A 51 11.16 2.17 11.60
CA LEU A 51 10.55 0.88 11.91
C LEU A 51 11.67 -0.17 11.98
N GLU A 52 12.09 -0.53 13.19
CA GLU A 52 13.35 -1.29 13.36
C GLU A 52 13.18 -2.81 13.43
N LYS A 53 12.07 -3.29 14.00
CA LYS A 53 11.90 -4.72 14.32
C LYS A 53 10.83 -5.35 13.43
N PRO A 54 11.22 -6.04 12.34
CA PRO A 54 10.26 -6.79 11.54
C PRO A 54 9.78 -8.01 12.32
N MET A 55 8.48 -8.28 12.23
CA MET A 55 7.89 -9.52 12.71
C MET A 55 7.86 -10.52 11.55
N GLN A 56 8.28 -11.76 11.80
CA GLN A 56 8.11 -12.84 10.86
C GLN A 56 6.66 -13.33 10.88
N VAL A 57 5.97 -13.24 9.75
CA VAL A 57 4.58 -13.71 9.58
C VAL A 57 4.58 -15.17 9.18
N VAL A 58 5.41 -15.53 8.20
CA VAL A 58 5.60 -16.93 7.79
C VAL A 58 6.99 -17.12 7.20
N LYS A 59 7.57 -18.30 7.46
CA LYS A 59 8.85 -18.75 6.90
C LYS A 59 8.73 -20.20 6.43
N GLY A 60 9.31 -20.50 5.28
CA GLY A 60 9.49 -21.85 4.77
C GLY A 60 10.76 -21.95 3.94
N GLU A 61 11.07 -23.15 3.45
CA GLU A 61 12.24 -23.37 2.60
C GLU A 61 12.15 -22.59 1.27
N GLY A 62 10.93 -22.36 0.78
CA GLY A 62 10.69 -21.64 -0.45
C GLY A 62 10.62 -20.11 -0.32
N GLY A 63 10.67 -19.55 0.90
CA GLY A 63 10.54 -18.10 1.08
C GLY A 63 10.16 -17.65 2.49
N GLU A 64 10.03 -16.33 2.63
CA GLU A 64 9.61 -15.69 3.87
C GLU A 64 8.75 -14.46 3.62
N PHE A 65 7.86 -14.18 4.58
CA PHE A 65 7.08 -12.95 4.67
C PHE A 65 7.34 -12.31 6.04
N THR A 66 7.90 -11.11 6.03
CA THR A 66 8.18 -10.30 7.22
C THR A 66 7.44 -8.97 7.14
N VAL A 67 7.08 -8.40 8.29
CA VAL A 67 6.27 -7.18 8.36
C VAL A 67 6.82 -6.23 9.41
N PHE A 68 7.09 -5.00 9.00
CA PHE A 68 7.30 -3.87 9.89
C PHE A 68 5.95 -3.29 10.25
N ARG A 69 5.58 -3.41 11.53
CA ARG A 69 4.37 -2.78 12.05
C ARG A 69 4.60 -1.27 12.08
N GLY A 70 3.64 -0.51 11.57
CA GLY A 70 3.65 0.93 11.77
C GLY A 70 3.27 1.28 13.21
N PHE A 71 3.68 2.47 13.64
CA PHE A 71 3.53 2.94 15.02
C PHE A 71 2.20 3.68 15.23
N LYS A 72 1.49 3.38 16.32
CA LYS A 72 0.26 4.08 16.69
C LYS A 72 0.55 5.01 17.87
N ARG A 73 0.45 6.32 17.67
CA ARG A 73 0.37 7.31 18.77
C ARG A 73 -1.06 7.85 18.85
N ARG A 74 -1.53 8.22 20.04
CA ARG A 74 -2.92 8.67 20.36
C ARG A 74 -3.59 9.63 19.36
N GLU A 75 -2.82 10.33 18.53
CA GLU A 75 -3.30 11.37 17.62
C GLU A 75 -2.93 11.17 16.13
N THR A 76 -2.25 10.07 15.76
CA THR A 76 -1.88 9.79 14.35
C THR A 76 -2.86 8.81 13.69
N ALA A 77 -3.10 9.00 12.39
CA ALA A 77 -3.84 8.05 11.55
C ALA A 77 -3.29 6.61 11.71
N THR A 78 -4.17 5.63 11.55
CA THR A 78 -3.88 4.20 11.72
C THR A 78 -2.63 3.78 10.95
N PRO A 79 -1.68 3.08 11.59
CA PRO A 79 -0.40 2.80 10.97
C PRO A 79 -0.53 1.77 9.86
N MET A 80 -0.19 2.19 8.63
CA MET A 80 0.11 1.26 7.54
C MET A 80 1.26 0.35 7.96
N HIS A 81 1.21 -0.93 7.60
CA HIS A 81 2.32 -1.84 7.80
C HIS A 81 3.07 -2.06 6.49
N ILE A 82 4.38 -2.29 6.58
CA ILE A 82 5.24 -2.53 5.42
C ILE A 82 5.70 -3.98 5.44
N GLY A 83 5.25 -4.73 4.44
CA GLY A 83 5.57 -6.14 4.25
C GLY A 83 6.71 -6.36 3.26
N PHE A 84 7.54 -7.37 3.53
CA PHE A 84 8.59 -7.85 2.63
C PHE A 84 8.36 -9.33 2.37
N ILE A 85 8.22 -9.70 1.11
CA ILE A 85 8.09 -11.10 0.69
C ILE A 85 9.30 -11.46 -0.16
N THR A 86 10.04 -12.48 0.25
CA THR A 86 11.13 -13.07 -0.54
C THR A 86 10.77 -14.49 -0.90
N MET A 87 10.88 -14.85 -2.17
CA MET A 87 10.58 -16.20 -2.66
C MET A 87 11.74 -16.76 -3.47
N GLU A 88 12.08 -18.03 -3.23
CA GLU A 88 13.08 -18.76 -4.00
C GLU A 88 12.57 -19.03 -5.43
N PRO A 89 13.48 -19.29 -6.39
CA PRO A 89 13.10 -19.66 -7.76
C PRO A 89 12.11 -20.82 -7.80
N SER A 90 11.12 -20.75 -8.70
CA SER A 90 10.13 -21.84 -8.91
C SER A 90 9.37 -22.22 -7.64
N THR A 91 8.84 -21.24 -6.93
CA THR A 91 8.02 -21.44 -5.73
C THR A 91 6.65 -20.80 -5.87
N LEU A 92 5.68 -21.35 -5.14
CA LEU A 92 4.29 -20.88 -5.02
C LEU A 92 4.07 -20.40 -3.59
N PHE A 93 3.66 -19.15 -3.43
CA PHE A 93 2.98 -18.70 -2.23
C PHE A 93 1.52 -19.11 -2.35
N ILE A 94 1.13 -20.07 -1.50
CA ILE A 94 -0.11 -20.84 -1.67
C ILE A 94 -1.38 -19.97 -1.66
N PRO A 95 -2.49 -20.47 -2.27
CA PRO A 95 -3.77 -19.77 -2.30
C PRO A 95 -4.27 -19.37 -0.91
N GLN A 96 -4.57 -18.09 -0.73
CA GLN A 96 -5.07 -17.51 0.50
C GLN A 96 -5.87 -16.24 0.21
N TYR A 97 -6.65 -15.77 1.18
CA TYR A 97 -7.11 -14.38 1.20
C TYR A 97 -6.62 -13.72 2.48
N MET A 98 -6.56 -12.40 2.45
CA MET A 98 -6.13 -11.59 3.59
C MET A 98 -7.22 -10.58 3.90
N ASP A 99 -7.34 -10.24 5.17
CA ASP A 99 -8.38 -9.34 5.65
C ASP A 99 -7.92 -7.87 5.69
N ALA A 100 -6.96 -7.54 4.82
CA ALA A 100 -6.31 -6.26 4.64
C ALA A 100 -6.05 -6.01 3.15
N ASP A 101 -6.09 -4.74 2.73
CA ASP A 101 -5.73 -4.33 1.38
C ASP A 101 -4.21 -4.41 1.19
N LEU A 102 -3.78 -4.94 0.03
CA LEU A 102 -2.37 -5.07 -0.32
C LEU A 102 -2.05 -4.26 -1.56
N ILE A 103 -0.98 -3.47 -1.52
CA ILE A 103 -0.38 -2.89 -2.73
C ILE A 103 1.04 -3.38 -2.81
N PHE A 104 1.31 -4.22 -3.79
CA PHE A 104 2.64 -4.77 -4.06
C PHE A 104 3.45 -3.81 -4.92
N PHE A 105 4.75 -3.75 -4.65
CA PHE A 105 5.80 -3.24 -5.51
C PHE A 105 6.81 -4.36 -5.76
N VAL A 106 7.04 -4.68 -7.03
CA VAL A 106 8.02 -5.71 -7.41
C VAL A 106 9.43 -5.10 -7.40
N ARG A 107 10.17 -5.31 -6.32
CA ARG A 107 11.54 -4.83 -6.16
C ARG A 107 12.53 -5.59 -7.05
N ARG A 108 12.36 -6.92 -7.17
CA ARG A 108 13.27 -7.78 -7.94
C ARG A 108 12.56 -9.03 -8.42
N GLY A 109 12.88 -9.46 -9.65
CA GLY A 109 12.36 -10.69 -10.24
C GLY A 109 11.07 -10.49 -11.03
N GLU A 110 10.45 -11.60 -11.40
CA GLU A 110 9.18 -11.64 -12.12
C GLU A 110 8.27 -12.67 -11.45
N MET A 111 6.97 -12.37 -11.43
CA MET A 111 5.97 -13.23 -10.83
C MET A 111 4.72 -13.36 -11.68
N ARG A 112 3.98 -14.44 -11.44
CA ARG A 112 2.56 -14.54 -11.78
C ARG A 112 1.75 -14.37 -10.51
N ILE A 113 0.73 -13.53 -10.57
CA ILE A 113 -0.27 -13.40 -9.52
C ILE A 113 -1.63 -13.79 -10.07
N GLY A 114 -2.23 -14.82 -9.48
CA GLY A 114 -3.60 -15.23 -9.78
C GLY A 114 -4.50 -14.82 -8.63
N TRP A 115 -5.67 -14.27 -8.91
CA TRP A 115 -6.63 -13.84 -7.89
C TRP A 115 -8.06 -13.75 -8.40
N ILE A 116 -9.02 -13.69 -7.49
CA ILE A 116 -10.45 -13.54 -7.81
C ILE A 116 -10.80 -12.05 -7.88
N TYR A 117 -11.19 -11.58 -9.06
CA TYR A 117 -11.65 -10.20 -9.32
C TYR A 117 -13.09 -10.19 -9.79
N LYS A 118 -13.99 -9.58 -9.01
CA LYS A 118 -15.44 -9.53 -9.31
C LYS A 118 -15.98 -10.90 -9.72
N ASP A 119 -15.73 -11.89 -8.86
CA ASP A 119 -16.13 -13.29 -9.00
C ASP A 119 -15.48 -14.08 -10.14
N ASP A 120 -14.58 -13.46 -10.92
CA ASP A 120 -13.83 -14.12 -11.98
C ASP A 120 -12.37 -14.34 -11.61
N PHE A 121 -11.82 -15.49 -11.98
CA PHE A 121 -10.39 -15.74 -11.85
C PHE A 121 -9.61 -14.93 -12.89
N VAL A 122 -8.61 -14.20 -12.43
CA VAL A 122 -7.71 -13.42 -13.27
C VAL A 122 -6.26 -13.70 -12.91
N GLU A 123 -5.40 -13.71 -13.92
CA GLU A 123 -3.97 -13.87 -13.73
C GLU A 123 -3.21 -12.73 -14.43
N LYS A 124 -2.18 -12.22 -13.77
CA LYS A 124 -1.28 -11.20 -14.32
C LYS A 124 0.17 -11.63 -14.15
N HIS A 125 0.98 -11.28 -15.15
CA HIS A 125 2.42 -11.35 -15.07
C HIS A 125 2.94 -9.99 -14.63
N LEU A 126 3.73 -9.97 -13.55
CA LEU A 126 4.31 -8.76 -12.98
C LEU A 126 5.83 -8.84 -13.01
N LYS A 127 6.46 -7.72 -13.35
CA LYS A 127 7.92 -7.56 -13.49
C LYS A 127 8.43 -6.45 -12.57
N ILE A 128 9.75 -6.33 -12.46
CA ILE A 128 10.40 -5.27 -11.68
C ILE A 128 9.80 -3.88 -11.97
N GLY A 129 9.47 -3.14 -10.92
CA GLY A 129 8.83 -1.83 -11.00
C GLY A 129 7.31 -1.85 -10.98
N ASP A 130 6.67 -3.00 -11.19
CA ASP A 130 5.22 -3.07 -11.21
C ASP A 130 4.64 -2.83 -9.81
N VAL A 131 3.62 -1.97 -9.78
CA VAL A 131 2.75 -1.70 -8.66
C VAL A 131 1.39 -2.33 -8.93
N TYR A 132 0.89 -3.14 -8.00
CA TYR A 132 -0.35 -3.88 -8.19
C TYR A 132 -1.15 -4.03 -6.90
N ARG A 133 -2.46 -3.74 -6.95
CA ARG A 133 -3.36 -3.82 -5.79
C ARG A 133 -4.13 -5.14 -5.76
N ILE A 134 -4.15 -5.78 -4.60
CA ILE A 134 -5.08 -6.88 -4.26
C ILE A 134 -6.00 -6.41 -3.14
N PRO A 135 -7.33 -6.36 -3.36
CA PRO A 135 -8.28 -5.98 -2.31
C PRO A 135 -8.35 -6.99 -1.18
N ALA A 136 -8.64 -6.52 0.03
CA ALA A 136 -9.01 -7.36 1.17
C ALA A 136 -10.12 -8.36 0.78
N GLY A 137 -10.03 -9.59 1.29
CA GLY A 137 -10.96 -10.69 1.02
C GLY A 137 -10.78 -11.36 -0.35
N SER A 138 -9.97 -10.81 -1.25
CA SER A 138 -9.72 -11.45 -2.54
C SER A 138 -8.78 -12.64 -2.38
N ALA A 139 -9.23 -13.83 -2.78
CA ALA A 139 -8.35 -15.00 -2.82
C ALA A 139 -7.28 -14.81 -3.90
N PHE A 140 -6.02 -15.02 -3.55
CA PHE A 140 -4.87 -14.89 -4.44
C PHE A 140 -3.78 -15.92 -4.17
N TYR A 141 -2.91 -16.11 -5.14
CA TYR A 141 -1.64 -16.83 -5.01
C TYR A 141 -0.54 -16.10 -5.79
N ILE A 142 0.73 -16.37 -5.45
CA ILE A 142 1.88 -15.82 -6.15
C ILE A 142 2.82 -16.94 -6.59
N VAL A 143 3.25 -16.94 -7.85
CA VAL A 143 4.26 -17.87 -8.37
C VAL A 143 5.49 -17.10 -8.78
N ASN A 144 6.65 -17.44 -8.20
CA ASN A 144 7.94 -16.98 -8.72
C ASN A 144 8.29 -17.77 -9.99
N ILE A 145 8.20 -17.11 -11.15
CA ILE A 145 8.50 -17.70 -12.46
C ILE A 145 9.96 -17.54 -12.89
N GLY A 146 10.76 -16.79 -12.14
CA GLY A 146 12.17 -16.55 -12.43
C GLY A 146 12.99 -17.83 -12.32
N ARG A 147 13.58 -18.28 -13.44
CA ARG A 147 14.54 -19.40 -13.42
C ARG A 147 15.86 -18.93 -12.80
N GLY A 148 16.15 -19.39 -11.58
CA GLY A 148 17.37 -19.03 -10.85
C GLY A 148 17.39 -17.61 -10.26
N GLN A 149 16.29 -16.86 -10.33
CA GLN A 149 16.19 -15.53 -9.74
C GLN A 149 15.19 -15.53 -8.58
N ARG A 150 15.63 -15.01 -7.42
CA ARG A 150 14.75 -14.76 -6.27
C ARG A 150 13.80 -13.59 -6.57
N LEU A 151 12.56 -13.74 -6.17
CA LEU A 151 11.55 -12.67 -6.17
C LEU A 151 11.64 -11.90 -4.85
N GLN A 152 11.57 -10.57 -4.92
CA GLN A 152 11.45 -9.68 -3.77
C GLN A 152 10.31 -8.70 -4.00
N LEU A 153 9.35 -8.70 -3.08
CA LEU A 153 8.23 -7.78 -3.07
C LEU A 153 8.28 -6.93 -1.81
N ILE A 154 7.89 -5.67 -1.96
CA ILE A 154 7.55 -4.79 -0.85
C ILE A 154 6.04 -4.52 -0.97
N CYS A 155 5.28 -4.58 0.12
CA CYS A 155 3.87 -4.22 0.09
C CYS A 155 3.45 -3.29 1.22
N SER A 156 2.51 -2.39 0.92
CA SER A 156 1.70 -1.78 1.98
C SER A 156 0.61 -2.74 2.39
N ILE A 157 0.34 -2.78 3.68
CA ILE A 157 -0.76 -3.54 4.25
C ILE A 157 -1.61 -2.55 5.04
N ASP A 158 -2.80 -2.27 4.53
CA ASP A 158 -3.72 -1.33 5.16
C ASP A 158 -4.64 -2.06 6.15
N THR A 159 -4.59 -1.61 7.41
CA THR A 159 -5.28 -2.18 8.56
C THR A 159 -6.19 -1.13 9.22
N THR A 160 -6.44 -0.01 8.55
CA THR A 160 -7.24 1.16 9.00
C THR A 160 -8.56 0.80 9.69
N HIS A 161 -9.22 -0.26 9.25
CA HIS A 161 -10.52 -0.69 9.79
C HIS A 161 -10.43 -1.70 10.94
N LYS A 162 -9.22 -2.00 11.44
CA LYS A 162 -8.99 -3.09 12.41
C LYS A 162 -8.00 -2.74 13.51
N LYS A 163 -8.13 -3.48 14.62
CA LYS A 163 -7.12 -3.57 15.66
C LYS A 163 -6.25 -4.80 15.38
N GLY A 164 -4.93 -4.62 15.39
CA GLY A 164 -3.97 -5.69 15.07
C GLY A 164 -3.31 -5.49 13.71
N ILE A 165 -2.67 -6.55 13.21
CA ILE A 165 -1.89 -6.54 11.97
C ILE A 165 -2.84 -6.89 10.81
N PHE A 166 -2.98 -8.17 10.53
CA PHE A 166 -3.91 -8.74 9.56
C PHE A 166 -3.90 -10.24 9.82
N GLN A 167 -4.87 -10.94 9.25
CA GLN A 167 -4.96 -12.38 9.28
C GLN A 167 -4.91 -12.93 7.85
N SER A 168 -3.95 -13.84 7.62
CA SER A 168 -3.95 -14.68 6.44
C SER A 168 -4.89 -15.87 6.65
N PHE A 169 -5.79 -16.08 5.70
CA PHE A 169 -6.72 -17.20 5.65
C PHE A 169 -6.32 -18.11 4.49
N TYR A 170 -5.59 -19.17 4.81
CA TYR A 170 -5.05 -20.10 3.83
C TYR A 170 -6.14 -21.01 3.29
N ILE A 171 -6.36 -21.00 1.97
CA ILE A 171 -7.28 -21.91 1.28
C ILE A 171 -6.53 -23.19 0.93
N GLY A 172 -5.40 -23.02 0.22
CA GLY A 172 -4.41 -24.09 0.08
C GLY A 172 -3.65 -24.28 1.38
N GLY A 173 -3.01 -25.43 1.56
CA GLY A 173 -2.27 -25.76 2.78
C GLY A 173 -2.68 -27.13 3.31
N GLY A 174 -2.13 -27.47 4.47
CA GLY A 174 -2.36 -28.75 5.13
C GLY A 174 -2.37 -28.52 6.63
N SER A 175 -1.43 -29.13 7.36
CA SER A 175 -1.25 -28.84 8.79
C SER A 175 -0.42 -27.58 9.07
N LYS A 176 0.38 -27.12 8.10
CA LYS A 176 1.30 -25.97 8.26
C LYS A 176 1.46 -25.19 6.93
N PRO A 177 0.79 -24.05 6.74
CA PRO A 177 -0.27 -23.50 7.60
C PRO A 177 -1.57 -24.33 7.51
N PRO A 178 -2.43 -24.25 8.55
CA PRO A 178 -3.76 -24.86 8.51
C PRO A 178 -4.63 -24.22 7.43
N SER A 179 -5.25 -25.05 6.58
CA SER A 179 -6.29 -24.58 5.66
C SER A 179 -7.58 -24.24 6.42
N VAL A 180 -8.27 -23.17 6.03
CA VAL A 180 -9.60 -22.83 6.57
C VAL A 180 -10.64 -23.91 6.29
N ILE A 181 -10.44 -24.71 5.23
CA ILE A 181 -11.32 -25.82 4.88
C ILE A 181 -11.29 -26.88 5.98
N ALA A 182 -10.12 -27.14 6.57
CA ALA A 182 -9.96 -28.14 7.62
C ALA A 182 -10.66 -27.79 8.94
N GLY A 183 -11.14 -26.54 9.09
CA GLY A 183 -11.88 -26.11 10.28
C GLY A 183 -13.35 -26.55 10.32
N PHE A 184 -13.91 -26.99 9.19
CA PHE A 184 -15.29 -27.48 9.12
C PHE A 184 -15.40 -28.95 9.54
N GLY A 185 -16.56 -29.34 10.07
CA GLY A 185 -16.81 -30.72 10.48
C GLY A 185 -16.77 -31.71 9.31
N THR A 186 -16.26 -32.91 9.54
CA THR A 186 -16.10 -33.97 8.52
C THR A 186 -17.37 -34.20 7.72
N ARG A 187 -18.51 -34.38 8.38
CA ARG A 187 -19.81 -34.59 7.72
C ARG A 187 -20.23 -33.41 6.84
N THR A 188 -19.93 -32.18 7.27
CA THR A 188 -20.19 -30.97 6.47
C THR A 188 -19.36 -31.00 5.21
N LEU A 189 -18.07 -31.32 5.31
CA LEU A 189 -17.15 -31.33 4.18
C LEU A 189 -17.43 -32.48 3.20
N THR A 190 -17.68 -33.70 3.69
CA THR A 190 -18.05 -34.83 2.82
C THR A 190 -19.36 -34.57 2.08
N THR A 191 -20.32 -33.92 2.74
CA THR A 191 -21.56 -33.47 2.09
C THR A 191 -21.29 -32.36 1.08
N ALA A 192 -20.54 -31.31 1.45
CA ALA A 192 -20.31 -30.12 0.63
C ALA A 192 -19.47 -30.42 -0.62
N PHE A 193 -18.44 -31.25 -0.49
CA PHE A 193 -17.58 -31.65 -1.62
C PHE A 193 -18.09 -32.91 -2.32
N ASN A 194 -19.10 -33.59 -1.78
CA ASN A 194 -19.59 -34.87 -2.26
C ASN A 194 -18.45 -35.91 -2.43
N VAL A 195 -17.65 -36.07 -1.37
CA VAL A 195 -16.51 -37.00 -1.32
C VAL A 195 -16.62 -37.90 -0.11
N THR A 196 -15.95 -39.06 -0.16
CA THR A 196 -15.86 -39.95 1.00
C THR A 196 -14.91 -39.38 2.06
N GLU A 197 -15.01 -39.88 3.30
CA GLU A 197 -14.14 -39.44 4.39
C GLU A 197 -12.67 -39.77 4.13
N GLU A 198 -12.39 -40.87 3.42
CA GLU A 198 -11.02 -41.28 3.05
C GLU A 198 -10.38 -40.25 2.11
N VAL A 199 -11.10 -39.84 1.05
CA VAL A 199 -10.63 -38.83 0.09
C VAL A 199 -10.45 -37.48 0.78
N LEU A 200 -11.38 -37.10 1.65
CA LEU A 200 -11.28 -35.86 2.40
C LEU A 200 -10.04 -35.84 3.32
N THR A 201 -9.78 -36.96 4.00
CA THR A 201 -8.61 -37.11 4.88
C THR A 201 -7.31 -37.00 4.07
N GLU A 202 -7.23 -37.69 2.94
CA GLU A 202 -6.06 -37.63 2.05
C GLU A 202 -5.75 -36.18 1.59
N ILE A 203 -6.79 -35.41 1.22
CA ILE A 203 -6.63 -34.02 0.75
C ILE A 203 -6.21 -33.09 1.89
N LEU A 204 -6.84 -33.20 3.07
CA LEU A 204 -6.58 -32.29 4.20
C LEU A 204 -5.29 -32.61 4.96
N GLU A 205 -4.85 -33.87 4.98
CA GLU A 205 -3.54 -34.29 5.50
C GLU A 205 -2.38 -33.96 4.57
N GLY A 206 -2.67 -33.36 3.40
CA GLY A 206 -1.75 -32.98 2.34
C GLY A 206 -0.50 -32.19 2.79
N PRO A 207 0.42 -31.92 1.84
CA PRO A 207 1.84 -31.67 2.10
C PRO A 207 2.12 -30.67 3.23
N LYS A 208 3.03 -31.06 4.14
CA LYS A 208 3.48 -30.22 5.28
C LYS A 208 4.46 -29.10 4.87
N ALA A 209 4.42 -28.67 3.61
CA ALA A 209 5.49 -27.91 2.95
C ALA A 209 5.52 -26.40 3.27
N GLY A 210 4.74 -25.93 4.25
CA GLY A 210 4.69 -24.50 4.60
C GLY A 210 3.87 -23.67 3.61
N ALA A 211 3.88 -22.35 3.78
CA ALA A 211 3.15 -21.45 2.89
C ALA A 211 3.86 -21.21 1.55
N PHE A 212 5.14 -21.53 1.46
CA PHE A 212 5.96 -21.40 0.25
C PHE A 212 6.38 -22.78 -0.24
N VAL A 213 5.74 -23.26 -1.30
CA VAL A 213 5.93 -24.62 -1.79
C VAL A 213 6.68 -24.65 -3.13
N PRO A 214 7.63 -25.59 -3.34
CA PRO A 214 8.30 -25.74 -4.63
C PRO A 214 7.32 -26.12 -5.75
N VAL A 215 7.49 -25.51 -6.92
CA VAL A 215 6.74 -25.84 -8.13
C VAL A 215 7.53 -26.87 -8.93
N THR A 216 7.14 -28.14 -8.81
CA THR A 216 7.80 -29.27 -9.51
C THR A 216 7.40 -29.41 -10.98
N ARG A 217 6.28 -28.80 -11.40
CA ARG A 217 5.74 -28.84 -12.77
C ARG A 217 5.27 -27.46 -13.26
N PRO A 218 6.20 -26.56 -13.65
CA PRO A 218 5.86 -25.20 -14.10
C PRO A 218 4.99 -25.17 -15.37
N ASP A 219 5.07 -26.23 -16.18
CA ASP A 219 4.30 -26.46 -17.40
C ASP A 219 2.80 -26.64 -17.12
N LEU A 220 2.44 -27.32 -16.03
CA LEU A 220 1.04 -27.57 -15.66
C LEU A 220 0.34 -26.28 -15.20
N LEU A 221 1.02 -25.41 -14.45
CA LEU A 221 0.44 -24.14 -13.99
C LEU A 221 0.04 -23.20 -15.13
N ARG A 222 0.69 -23.29 -16.31
CA ARG A 222 0.28 -22.55 -17.51
C ARG A 222 -1.00 -23.10 -18.12
N GLY A 223 -1.12 -24.41 -18.25
CA GLY A 223 -2.27 -25.06 -18.89
C GLY A 223 -3.56 -25.00 -18.05
N TRP A 224 -3.46 -25.01 -16.72
CA TRP A 224 -4.63 -24.95 -15.82
C TRP A 224 -5.42 -23.64 -15.96
N VAL A 225 -4.76 -22.51 -16.17
CA VAL A 225 -5.43 -21.20 -16.32
C VAL A 225 -6.23 -21.13 -17.61
N GLU A 226 -5.66 -21.60 -18.73
CA GLU A 226 -6.36 -21.70 -20.01
C GLU A 226 -7.53 -22.68 -19.93
N LEU A 227 -7.34 -23.81 -19.24
CA LEU A 227 -8.38 -24.81 -19.02
C LEU A 227 -9.52 -24.28 -18.14
N MET A 228 -9.22 -23.56 -17.05
CA MET A 228 -10.22 -23.00 -16.14
C MET A 228 -10.99 -21.85 -16.80
N ASN A 229 -10.32 -20.96 -17.52
CA ASN A 229 -11.00 -19.93 -18.30
C ASN A 229 -11.91 -20.53 -19.36
N ARG A 230 -11.48 -21.62 -20.02
CA ARG A 230 -12.33 -22.35 -20.96
C ARG A 230 -13.53 -22.98 -20.27
N LYS A 231 -13.34 -23.70 -19.17
CA LYS A 231 -14.43 -24.35 -18.41
C LYS A 231 -15.41 -23.35 -17.79
N HIS A 232 -14.93 -22.22 -17.29
CA HIS A 232 -15.77 -21.16 -16.72
C HIS A 232 -16.61 -20.47 -17.81
N ASN A 233 -16.03 -20.25 -18.99
CA ASN A 233 -16.78 -19.77 -20.15
C ASN A 233 -17.78 -20.83 -20.64
N GLU A 234 -17.41 -22.11 -20.69
CA GLU A 234 -18.31 -23.22 -21.05
C GLU A 234 -19.49 -23.32 -20.07
N MET A 235 -19.26 -23.29 -18.75
CA MET A 235 -20.32 -23.31 -17.73
C MET A 235 -21.22 -22.06 -17.78
N ARG A 236 -20.66 -20.87 -18.04
CA ARG A 236 -21.45 -19.64 -18.24
C ARG A 236 -22.29 -19.71 -19.51
N ASP A 237 -21.74 -20.24 -20.60
CA ASP A 237 -22.48 -20.42 -21.85
C ASP A 237 -23.57 -21.49 -21.69
N GLU A 238 -23.36 -22.50 -20.84
CA GLU A 238 -24.38 -23.49 -20.46
C GLU A 238 -25.45 -22.93 -19.52
N GLU A 239 -25.12 -22.06 -18.56
CA GLU A 239 -26.11 -21.33 -17.74
C GLU A 239 -26.94 -20.36 -18.59
N ILE A 240 -26.31 -19.70 -19.57
CA ILE A 240 -27.00 -18.79 -20.50
C ILE A 240 -27.87 -19.57 -21.50
N ASN A 241 -27.43 -20.74 -21.97
CA ASN A 241 -28.17 -21.57 -22.94
C ASN A 241 -29.11 -22.60 -22.29
N GLY A 242 -29.02 -22.81 -20.97
CA GLY A 242 -29.81 -23.77 -20.20
C GLY A 242 -31.08 -23.20 -19.56
N SER A 243 -31.38 -21.91 -19.78
CA SER A 243 -32.67 -21.33 -19.39
C SER A 243 -33.73 -21.74 -20.40
N TRP A 244 -34.70 -22.52 -19.93
CA TRP A 244 -35.81 -23.08 -20.69
C TRP A 244 -36.68 -22.03 -21.37
N ASP A 245 -37.17 -22.40 -22.55
CA ASP A 245 -38.30 -21.82 -23.26
C ASP A 245 -39.54 -21.78 -22.34
N ASP A 246 -39.89 -20.60 -21.84
CA ASP A 246 -41.27 -20.27 -21.50
C ASP A 246 -41.44 -18.75 -21.67
N GLU A 247 -42.15 -18.36 -22.72
CA GLU A 247 -42.63 -17.00 -22.97
C GLU A 247 -43.75 -16.68 -21.99
N GLU A 248 -43.41 -16.15 -20.82
CA GLU A 248 -44.24 -15.26 -19.98
C GLU A 248 -43.59 -15.22 -18.60
N ASP A 249 -42.73 -14.22 -18.37
CA ASP A 249 -42.37 -13.63 -17.06
C ASP A 249 -41.09 -12.81 -17.23
N LYS A 250 -41.21 -11.70 -17.97
CA LYS A 250 -40.10 -10.76 -18.24
C LYS A 250 -40.23 -9.42 -17.51
N GLU A 251 -41.05 -9.31 -16.47
CA GLU A 251 -41.23 -8.04 -15.75
C GLU A 251 -41.00 -8.06 -14.23
N GLU A 252 -40.69 -9.19 -13.58
CA GLU A 252 -40.62 -9.21 -12.10
C GLU A 252 -39.31 -9.68 -11.45
N VAL A 253 -38.21 -9.85 -12.22
CA VAL A 253 -36.87 -10.16 -11.65
C VAL A 253 -35.88 -9.00 -11.82
N LEU A 254 -36.31 -7.89 -12.42
CA LEU A 254 -35.52 -6.65 -12.56
C LEU A 254 -35.71 -5.66 -11.39
N SER A 255 -36.48 -6.00 -10.35
CA SER A 255 -36.84 -5.06 -9.27
C SER A 255 -36.13 -5.28 -7.93
N VAL A 256 -35.17 -6.21 -7.81
CA VAL A 256 -34.40 -6.42 -6.55
C VAL A 256 -32.90 -6.19 -6.74
N ARG A 257 -32.47 -5.60 -7.86
CA ARG A 257 -31.06 -5.25 -8.07
C ARG A 257 -30.84 -3.83 -8.61
N GLU A 258 -31.69 -2.92 -8.17
CA GLU A 258 -31.59 -1.48 -8.42
C GLU A 258 -31.49 -0.62 -7.15
N GLU A 259 -31.13 -1.19 -5.99
CA GLU A 259 -30.83 -0.40 -4.78
C GLU A 259 -29.33 -0.26 -4.44
N GLU A 260 -28.42 -0.69 -5.31
CA GLU A 260 -26.97 -0.40 -5.16
C GLU A 260 -26.35 0.31 -6.39
N LYS A 261 -27.18 0.99 -7.18
CA LYS A 261 -26.75 1.73 -8.36
C LYS A 261 -27.29 3.17 -8.42
N GLU A 262 -27.34 3.88 -7.30
CA GLU A 262 -27.52 5.33 -7.33
C GLU A 262 -26.67 6.03 -6.25
N GLU A 263 -25.36 6.08 -6.46
CA GLU A 263 -24.52 7.23 -6.06
C GLU A 263 -23.34 7.44 -7.04
N GLU A 264 -23.51 7.16 -8.33
CA GLU A 264 -22.65 7.69 -9.40
C GLU A 264 -23.51 7.96 -10.65
N GLU A 265 -24.24 9.07 -10.64
CA GLU A 265 -24.57 9.95 -11.80
C GLU A 265 -25.84 10.79 -11.56
N GLN A 266 -25.79 11.75 -10.63
CA GLN A 266 -26.53 13.02 -10.80
C GLN A 266 -25.69 14.20 -10.31
N SER A 267 -24.69 14.54 -11.11
CA SER A 267 -24.49 15.94 -11.50
C SER A 267 -24.80 16.05 -12.99
N SER A 268 -26.07 15.86 -13.33
CA SER A 268 -26.63 16.29 -14.62
C SER A 268 -26.79 17.82 -14.56
N ALA A 269 -26.44 18.58 -15.60
CA ALA A 269 -27.35 18.93 -16.69
C ALA A 269 -26.65 20.12 -17.41
N LEU A 270 -26.55 20.32 -18.73
CA LEU A 270 -27.12 19.79 -19.97
C LEU A 270 -26.22 20.39 -21.06
N TRP A 271 -25.63 19.70 -22.01
CA TRP A 271 -26.26 18.96 -23.11
C TRP A 271 -27.66 19.43 -23.57
N SER A 272 -27.83 20.75 -23.74
CA SER A 272 -28.95 21.36 -24.49
C SER A 272 -28.55 21.90 -25.89
N TRP A 273 -27.60 21.26 -26.59
CA TRP A 273 -27.18 21.70 -27.94
C TRP A 273 -27.25 20.62 -29.03
N ARG A 274 -27.41 19.32 -28.70
CA ARG A 274 -27.55 18.27 -29.73
C ARG A 274 -28.98 18.03 -30.23
N LYS A 275 -29.98 18.78 -29.76
CA LYS A 275 -31.28 18.95 -30.44
C LYS A 275 -31.28 20.05 -31.50
N LEU A 276 -30.17 20.80 -31.67
CA LEU A 276 -30.05 21.91 -32.62
C LEU A 276 -29.14 21.65 -33.84
N LEU A 277 -28.46 20.51 -33.93
CA LEU A 277 -27.53 20.24 -35.05
C LEU A 277 -27.87 19.07 -35.96
N ASN A 278 -28.97 18.35 -35.73
CA ASN A 278 -29.38 17.24 -36.60
C ASN A 278 -30.71 17.46 -37.35
N THR A 279 -31.17 18.71 -37.45
CA THR A 279 -32.31 19.07 -38.33
C THR A 279 -31.85 19.64 -39.68
N VAL A 280 -30.55 19.79 -39.93
CA VAL A 280 -30.02 20.39 -41.17
C VAL A 280 -28.78 19.66 -41.66
N LEU A 281 -28.90 18.40 -42.09
CA LEU A 281 -28.10 17.79 -43.17
C LEU A 281 -28.38 16.28 -43.18
N GLY A 282 -29.26 15.88 -44.09
CA GLY A 282 -29.42 14.49 -44.46
C GLY A 282 -28.28 14.04 -45.37
N GLU A 283 -27.84 12.79 -45.22
CA GLU A 283 -27.68 11.88 -46.35
C GLU A 283 -27.39 10.46 -45.87
N ASP A 284 -27.65 9.55 -46.80
CA ASP A 284 -28.02 8.17 -46.64
C ASP A 284 -26.83 7.18 -46.64
N LYS A 285 -27.06 5.99 -46.06
CA LYS A 285 -26.44 4.67 -46.36
C LYS A 285 -24.96 4.40 -46.01
N LYS A 286 -24.76 3.44 -45.08
CA LYS A 286 -24.36 2.03 -45.37
C LYS A 286 -24.16 1.24 -44.06
N LYS A 287 -25.04 0.27 -43.80
CA LYS A 287 -24.92 -0.71 -42.69
C LYS A 287 -23.73 -1.65 -42.95
N LYS A 288 -22.65 -1.53 -42.18
CA LYS A 288 -21.72 -2.63 -41.91
C LYS A 288 -22.27 -3.42 -40.71
N LYS A 289 -22.63 -4.70 -40.94
CA LYS A 289 -22.91 -5.66 -39.86
C LYS A 289 -21.66 -5.78 -38.98
N LYS A 290 -21.68 -5.17 -37.78
CA LYS A 290 -20.77 -5.57 -36.70
C LYS A 290 -21.23 -6.95 -36.24
N LYS A 291 -20.37 -7.95 -36.40
CA LYS A 291 -20.48 -9.22 -35.68
C LYS A 291 -20.47 -8.86 -34.19
N SER A 292 -21.54 -9.16 -33.49
CA SER A 292 -21.60 -9.14 -32.03
C SER A 292 -20.61 -10.15 -31.50
N SER A 293 -19.54 -9.67 -30.88
CA SER A 293 -18.68 -10.49 -30.03
C SER A 293 -19.45 -10.86 -28.75
N PRO A 294 -19.29 -12.07 -28.20
CA PRO A 294 -19.94 -12.48 -26.95
C PRO A 294 -19.49 -11.58 -25.80
N SER A 295 -20.36 -11.42 -24.80
CA SER A 295 -20.19 -10.58 -23.60
C SER A 295 -18.83 -10.76 -22.92
N SER A 296 -18.18 -9.64 -22.63
CA SER A 296 -16.78 -9.51 -22.21
C SER A 296 -16.48 -10.12 -20.84
N ALA A 297 -15.49 -11.02 -20.77
CA ALA A 297 -14.81 -11.39 -19.54
C ALA A 297 -14.44 -10.13 -18.73
N VAL A 298 -14.63 -10.16 -17.42
CA VAL A 298 -14.34 -9.02 -16.56
C VAL A 298 -12.84 -8.71 -16.61
N LYS A 299 -12.49 -7.54 -17.17
CA LYS A 299 -11.09 -7.13 -17.33
C LYS A 299 -10.55 -6.54 -16.03
N ALA A 300 -9.73 -7.30 -15.31
CA ALA A 300 -8.99 -6.78 -14.17
C ALA A 300 -7.99 -5.68 -14.58
N PRO A 301 -7.74 -4.67 -13.71
CA PRO A 301 -6.76 -3.62 -13.97
C PRO A 301 -5.40 -4.18 -14.36
N ASP A 302 -4.69 -3.47 -15.23
CA ASP A 302 -3.30 -3.78 -15.53
C ASP A 302 -2.39 -3.24 -14.40
N ALA A 303 -1.14 -3.68 -14.36
CA ALA A 303 -0.16 -3.17 -13.41
C ALA A 303 0.39 -1.81 -13.85
N PHE A 304 0.84 -1.02 -12.88
CA PHE A 304 1.49 0.26 -13.15
C PHE A 304 2.98 0.12 -12.92
N ASN A 305 3.80 0.23 -13.97
CA ASN A 305 5.26 0.18 -13.82
C ASN A 305 5.82 1.56 -13.49
N ILE A 306 6.34 1.74 -12.28
CA ILE A 306 6.86 3.04 -11.82
C ILE A 306 8.15 3.45 -12.54
N TYR A 307 8.94 2.50 -13.06
CA TYR A 307 10.18 2.80 -13.78
C TYR A 307 9.95 3.19 -15.24
N GLU A 308 8.76 2.93 -15.80
CA GLU A 308 8.40 3.31 -17.18
C GLU A 308 7.79 4.72 -17.26
N ARG A 309 7.53 5.36 -16.12
CA ARG A 309 7.02 6.74 -16.05
C ARG A 309 8.17 7.74 -16.05
N ASP A 310 7.99 8.85 -16.76
CA ASP A 310 8.88 10.00 -16.62
C ASP A 310 8.84 10.57 -15.18
N PRO A 311 9.98 10.96 -14.60
CA PRO A 311 10.00 11.62 -13.30
C PRO A 311 9.22 12.92 -13.29
N ASP A 312 8.47 13.14 -12.21
CA ASP A 312 7.80 14.41 -11.97
C ASP A 312 8.82 15.52 -11.66
N PHE A 313 10.00 15.15 -11.16
CA PHE A 313 11.14 16.04 -10.99
C PHE A 313 12.46 15.36 -11.35
N ARG A 314 13.37 16.10 -11.99
CA ARG A 314 14.74 15.65 -12.29
C ARG A 314 15.68 16.86 -12.42
N ASN A 315 16.84 16.75 -11.78
CA ASN A 315 17.99 17.63 -12.04
C ASN A 315 19.30 16.83 -11.97
N ASN A 316 20.45 17.51 -11.90
CA ASN A 316 21.76 16.85 -11.84
C ASN A 316 22.02 16.08 -10.54
N TYR A 317 21.17 16.27 -9.52
CA TYR A 317 21.37 15.78 -8.17
C TYR A 317 20.46 14.60 -7.83
N GLY A 318 19.45 14.33 -8.66
CA GLY A 318 18.54 13.21 -8.48
C GLY A 318 17.27 13.34 -9.30
N TRP A 319 16.31 12.48 -8.99
CA TRP A 319 14.97 12.51 -9.56
C TRP A 319 13.95 11.92 -8.60
N SER A 320 12.68 12.27 -8.80
CA SER A 320 11.55 11.71 -8.04
C SER A 320 10.34 11.45 -8.92
N VAL A 321 9.59 10.41 -8.56
CA VAL A 321 8.32 9.99 -9.15
C VAL A 321 7.30 9.85 -8.01
N ALA A 322 6.11 10.40 -8.19
CA ALA A 322 4.95 10.22 -7.33
C ALA A 322 3.74 9.77 -8.16
N VAL A 323 3.15 8.64 -7.77
CA VAL A 323 2.02 8.01 -8.45
C VAL A 323 0.80 8.13 -7.56
N SER A 324 -0.25 8.74 -8.11
CA SER A 324 -1.54 8.97 -7.44
C SER A 324 -2.66 8.15 -8.07
N HIS A 325 -3.87 8.25 -7.53
CA HIS A 325 -5.06 7.67 -8.16
C HIS A 325 -5.36 8.21 -9.56
N ARG A 326 -4.82 9.38 -9.92
CA ARG A 326 -4.97 9.95 -11.27
C ARG A 326 -4.17 9.16 -12.30
N ASP A 327 -3.06 8.58 -11.86
CA ASP A 327 -2.13 7.82 -12.69
C ASP A 327 -2.48 6.33 -12.69
N TYR A 328 -2.85 5.81 -11.50
CA TYR A 328 -3.23 4.42 -11.30
C TYR A 328 -4.50 4.33 -10.44
N SER A 329 -5.66 4.24 -11.10
CA SER A 329 -6.98 4.29 -10.43
C SER A 329 -7.22 3.26 -9.33
N PRO A 330 -6.62 2.03 -9.34
CA PRO A 330 -6.74 1.11 -8.21
C PRO A 330 -6.25 1.67 -6.88
N LEU A 331 -5.31 2.62 -6.87
CA LEU A 331 -4.83 3.29 -5.65
C LEU A 331 -5.92 4.05 -4.90
N ARG A 332 -6.96 4.54 -5.60
CA ARG A 332 -8.08 5.27 -5.00
C ARG A 332 -8.77 4.47 -3.89
N ARG A 333 -8.86 3.14 -4.05
CA ARG A 333 -9.66 2.30 -3.16
C ARG A 333 -9.04 2.06 -1.80
N SER A 334 -7.72 2.10 -1.69
CA SER A 334 -7.00 1.99 -0.41
C SER A 334 -6.56 3.35 0.13
N ASP A 335 -6.85 4.43 -0.59
CA ASP A 335 -6.29 5.76 -0.39
C ASP A 335 -4.78 5.78 -0.12
N VAL A 336 -4.02 4.98 -0.87
CA VAL A 336 -2.56 4.90 -0.77
C VAL A 336 -1.91 5.37 -2.07
N GLY A 337 -0.99 6.33 -1.99
CA GLY A 337 -0.11 6.70 -3.10
C GLY A 337 1.23 5.96 -3.01
N VAL A 338 2.00 5.96 -4.11
CA VAL A 338 3.37 5.40 -4.11
C VAL A 338 4.35 6.41 -4.68
N TYR A 339 5.60 6.36 -4.23
CA TYR A 339 6.65 7.25 -4.71
C TYR A 339 7.99 6.55 -4.80
N LEU A 340 8.88 7.08 -5.61
CA LEU A 340 10.24 6.58 -5.82
C LEU A 340 11.17 7.77 -5.98
N VAL A 341 12.27 7.75 -5.25
CA VAL A 341 13.26 8.85 -5.24
C VAL A 341 14.65 8.27 -5.39
N ASN A 342 15.46 8.96 -6.19
CA ASN A 342 16.87 8.69 -6.32
C ASN A 342 17.65 9.98 -6.07
N LEU A 343 18.59 9.91 -5.14
CA LEU A 343 19.51 10.98 -4.78
C LEU A 343 20.92 10.53 -5.18
N THR A 344 21.62 11.36 -5.94
CA THR A 344 23.04 11.14 -6.24
C THR A 344 23.88 11.34 -4.98
N ALA A 345 25.12 10.83 -4.97
CA ALA A 345 25.99 10.89 -3.80
C ALA A 345 26.13 12.32 -3.23
N GLY A 346 25.94 12.47 -1.91
CA GLY A 346 25.97 13.75 -1.19
C GLY A 346 24.74 14.65 -1.42
N SER A 347 23.89 14.37 -2.40
CA SER A 347 22.72 15.20 -2.67
C SER A 347 21.62 14.99 -1.64
N MET A 348 20.75 16.00 -1.48
CA MET A 348 19.63 15.93 -0.55
C MET A 348 18.32 16.31 -1.23
N MET A 349 17.23 15.67 -0.84
CA MET A 349 15.92 16.29 -1.04
C MET A 349 15.79 17.42 -0.03
N ALA A 350 15.45 18.63 -0.49
CA ALA A 350 15.37 19.83 0.31
C ALA A 350 14.43 19.66 1.51
N PRO A 351 14.68 20.34 2.64
CA PRO A 351 13.76 20.31 3.78
C PRO A 351 12.35 20.67 3.35
N HIS A 352 11.38 19.82 3.70
CA HIS A 352 9.99 19.97 3.31
C HIS A 352 9.07 19.31 4.33
N PHE A 353 7.77 19.52 4.19
CA PHE A 353 6.75 18.77 4.92
C PHE A 353 5.61 18.37 3.99
N ASN A 354 4.90 17.32 4.38
CA ASN A 354 3.79 16.78 3.62
C ASN A 354 2.46 17.28 4.19
N PRO A 355 1.67 18.03 3.40
CA PRO A 355 0.43 18.62 3.89
C PRO A 355 -0.75 17.68 3.82
N THR A 356 -0.68 16.50 3.16
CA THR A 356 -1.84 15.61 3.00
C THR A 356 -1.65 14.19 3.51
N ALA A 357 -0.42 13.68 3.57
CA ALA A 357 -0.17 12.28 3.86
C ALA A 357 1.02 12.07 4.82
N THR A 358 0.95 10.96 5.56
CA THR A 358 2.12 10.33 6.19
C THR A 358 2.83 9.50 5.11
N GLU A 359 4.16 9.54 5.08
CA GLU A 359 4.97 8.80 4.11
C GLU A 359 5.76 7.69 4.79
N TYR A 360 5.80 6.51 4.18
CA TYR A 360 6.61 5.38 4.58
C TYR A 360 7.63 5.13 3.49
N GLY A 361 8.92 5.16 3.81
CA GLY A 361 10.00 4.95 2.85
C GLY A 361 10.82 3.71 3.18
N VAL A 362 11.16 2.93 2.15
CA VAL A 362 12.05 1.78 2.21
C VAL A 362 13.29 2.09 1.39
N VAL A 363 14.47 2.02 2.02
CA VAL A 363 15.74 2.21 1.30
C VAL A 363 15.98 1.00 0.40
N LEU A 364 15.97 1.21 -0.92
CA LEU A 364 16.16 0.16 -1.92
C LEU A 364 17.63 -0.09 -2.24
N ARG A 365 18.46 0.96 -2.17
CA ARG A 365 19.90 0.90 -2.45
C ARG A 365 20.62 2.07 -1.79
N GLY A 366 21.84 1.81 -1.34
CA GLY A 366 22.75 2.83 -0.82
C GLY A 366 22.50 3.13 0.66
N THR A 367 23.08 4.23 1.11
CA THR A 367 22.99 4.73 2.47
C THR A 367 22.79 6.24 2.47
N GLY A 368 22.29 6.76 3.58
CA GLY A 368 22.06 8.18 3.75
C GLY A 368 21.58 8.51 5.15
N THR A 369 21.02 9.70 5.31
CA THR A 369 20.54 10.24 6.57
C THR A 369 19.14 10.78 6.39
N ILE A 370 18.27 10.53 7.37
CA ILE A 370 16.94 11.10 7.46
C ILE A 370 16.90 12.02 8.68
N GLN A 371 16.62 13.30 8.44
CA GLN A 371 16.45 14.28 9.51
C GLN A 371 14.99 14.68 9.63
N VAL A 372 14.48 14.79 10.85
CA VAL A 372 13.09 15.15 11.16
C VAL A 372 13.08 16.17 12.28
N VAL A 373 12.15 17.13 12.23
CA VAL A 373 12.06 18.25 13.17
C VAL A 373 10.70 18.23 13.88
N PHE A 374 10.69 18.53 15.17
CA PHE A 374 9.46 18.70 15.96
C PHE A 374 8.80 20.05 15.67
N PRO A 375 7.49 20.21 15.95
CA PRO A 375 6.80 21.49 15.79
C PRO A 375 7.42 22.66 16.57
N ASN A 376 8.15 22.39 17.66
CA ASN A 376 8.86 23.39 18.45
C ASN A 376 10.23 23.82 17.84
N GLY A 377 10.60 23.27 16.68
CA GLY A 377 11.86 23.55 15.98
C GLY A 377 13.07 22.73 16.45
N THR A 378 12.92 21.88 17.47
CA THR A 378 14.01 20.99 17.93
C THR A 378 14.16 19.76 17.02
N SER A 379 15.38 19.23 16.91
CA SER A 379 15.62 17.98 16.17
C SER A 379 14.84 16.83 16.80
N ALA A 380 14.05 16.14 15.98
CA ALA A 380 13.26 14.99 16.38
C ALA A 380 13.94 13.66 16.02
N MET A 381 14.72 13.64 14.94
CA MET A 381 15.53 12.51 14.52
C MET A 381 16.65 13.00 13.59
N ASP A 382 17.83 12.41 13.73
CA ASP A 382 18.93 12.50 12.77
C ASP A 382 19.55 11.09 12.68
N ALA A 383 19.04 10.30 11.74
CA ALA A 383 19.29 8.87 11.68
C ALA A 383 19.97 8.47 10.38
N GLU A 384 21.08 7.73 10.47
CA GLU A 384 21.60 7.00 9.33
C GLU A 384 20.65 5.86 8.93
N VAL A 385 20.50 5.69 7.61
CA VAL A 385 19.69 4.65 6.99
C VAL A 385 20.47 3.90 5.94
N ARG A 386 20.14 2.61 5.80
CA ARG A 386 20.74 1.69 4.82
C ARG A 386 19.69 0.81 4.17
N GLU A 387 20.09 0.17 3.08
CA GLU A 387 19.24 -0.76 2.33
C GLU A 387 18.44 -1.73 3.23
N GLY A 388 17.13 -1.79 2.99
CA GLY A 388 16.18 -2.63 3.72
C GLY A 388 15.57 -1.98 4.97
N GLU A 389 16.11 -0.87 5.45
CA GLU A 389 15.51 -0.14 6.56
C GLU A 389 14.29 0.68 6.10
N VAL A 390 13.35 0.85 7.03
CA VAL A 390 12.07 1.50 6.79
C VAL A 390 11.93 2.70 7.73
N PHE A 391 11.64 3.87 7.16
CA PHE A 391 11.32 5.09 7.92
C PHE A 391 9.86 5.49 7.67
N TRP A 392 9.28 6.23 8.60
CA TRP A 392 7.92 6.76 8.45
C TRP A 392 7.84 8.21 8.95
N ILE A 393 7.35 9.11 8.12
CA ILE A 393 7.29 10.54 8.42
C ILE A 393 5.83 10.96 8.52
N PRO A 394 5.33 11.30 9.72
CA PRO A 394 3.97 11.78 9.88
C PRO A 394 3.74 13.06 9.08
N ARG A 395 2.49 13.21 8.62
CA ARG A 395 2.00 14.45 8.03
C ARG A 395 2.40 15.66 8.87
N TYR A 396 2.77 16.76 8.21
CA TYR A 396 3.22 18.04 8.78
C TYR A 396 4.61 18.09 9.43
N TYR A 397 5.27 16.97 9.70
CA TYR A 397 6.63 17.01 10.24
C TYR A 397 7.61 17.47 9.17
N PRO A 398 8.42 18.52 9.42
CA PRO A 398 9.49 18.90 8.51
C PRO A 398 10.62 17.87 8.52
N PHE A 399 11.13 17.53 7.34
CA PHE A 399 12.15 16.51 7.17
C PHE A 399 12.95 16.71 5.89
N CYS A 400 14.09 16.03 5.81
CA CYS A 400 14.87 15.89 4.59
C CYS A 400 15.54 14.51 4.53
N GLN A 401 15.93 14.11 3.32
CA GLN A 401 16.68 12.90 3.06
C GLN A 401 17.97 13.27 2.35
N ILE A 402 19.09 12.76 2.85
CA ILE A 402 20.44 13.11 2.40
C ILE A 402 21.13 11.83 2.00
N ALA A 403 21.61 11.72 0.76
CA ALA A 403 22.41 10.58 0.34
C ALA A 403 23.82 10.67 0.91
N SER A 404 24.39 9.52 1.27
CA SER A 404 25.79 9.44 1.65
C SER A 404 26.70 9.93 0.51
N ARG A 405 27.85 10.49 0.87
CA ARG A 405 28.90 10.85 -0.10
C ARG A 405 29.54 9.64 -0.78
N SER A 406 29.37 8.46 -0.19
CA SER A 406 29.92 7.20 -0.70
C SER A 406 29.17 6.65 -1.92
N GLY A 407 27.92 7.06 -2.15
CA GLY A 407 27.12 6.54 -3.26
C GLY A 407 25.69 7.06 -3.28
N PRO A 408 24.95 6.80 -4.37
CA PRO A 408 23.56 7.24 -4.48
C PRO A 408 22.66 6.49 -3.50
N MET A 409 21.62 7.18 -3.03
CA MET A 409 20.54 6.60 -2.23
C MET A 409 19.26 6.54 -3.06
N GLU A 410 18.66 5.35 -3.17
CA GLU A 410 17.37 5.15 -3.81
C GLU A 410 16.39 4.56 -2.81
N PHE A 411 15.20 5.13 -2.73
CA PHE A 411 14.16 4.66 -1.83
C PHE A 411 12.78 4.73 -2.48
N PHE A 412 11.96 3.73 -2.18
CA PHE A 412 10.58 3.60 -2.62
C PHE A 412 9.67 3.70 -1.41
N GLY A 413 8.50 4.28 -1.57
CA GLY A 413 7.59 4.43 -0.45
C GLY A 413 6.11 4.46 -0.80
N PHE A 414 5.33 4.37 0.25
CA PHE A 414 3.88 4.50 0.24
C PHE A 414 3.49 5.75 1.00
N SER A 415 2.39 6.37 0.59
CA SER A 415 1.79 7.50 1.30
C SER A 415 0.37 7.15 1.71
N THR A 416 -0.08 7.61 2.86
CA THR A 416 -1.45 7.38 3.38
C THR A 416 -2.52 8.22 2.66
N SER A 417 -2.23 8.72 1.46
CA SER A 417 -3.24 9.32 0.58
C SER A 417 -2.92 8.99 -0.86
N SER A 418 -3.93 8.56 -1.61
CA SER A 418 -3.84 8.35 -3.05
C SER A 418 -3.94 9.67 -3.83
N ARG A 419 -4.17 10.80 -3.17
CA ARG A 419 -4.27 12.12 -3.79
C ARG A 419 -2.87 12.72 -4.00
N PRO A 420 -2.68 13.60 -5.00
CA PRO A 420 -1.42 14.33 -5.14
C PRO A 420 -1.05 15.08 -3.86
N ASN A 421 0.07 14.71 -3.24
CA ASN A 421 0.44 15.21 -1.91
C ASN A 421 0.96 16.67 -1.93
N SER A 422 1.59 17.10 -3.01
CA SER A 422 2.14 18.46 -3.19
C SER A 422 3.02 18.95 -2.01
N PRO A 423 4.21 18.33 -1.80
CA PRO A 423 5.10 18.70 -0.69
C PRO A 423 5.41 20.20 -0.64
N GLN A 424 5.50 20.74 0.56
CA GLN A 424 5.83 22.15 0.78
C GLN A 424 7.32 22.27 1.14
N PHE A 425 8.12 22.71 0.18
CA PHE A 425 9.56 22.88 0.37
C PHE A 425 9.88 24.14 1.17
N LEU A 426 10.90 24.05 2.02
CA LEU A 426 11.40 25.13 2.88
C LEU A 426 12.72 25.72 2.36
N ALA A 427 13.39 25.04 1.43
CA ALA A 427 14.61 25.52 0.77
C ALA A 427 14.57 25.31 -0.75
N GLY A 428 15.45 26.01 -1.45
CA GLY A 428 15.52 26.00 -2.92
C GLY A 428 14.51 26.92 -3.60
N ARG A 429 14.55 26.98 -4.93
CA ARG A 429 13.69 27.88 -5.72
C ARG A 429 12.20 27.65 -5.51
N SER A 430 11.80 26.39 -5.29
CA SER A 430 10.41 26.00 -5.00
C SER A 430 10.00 26.19 -3.54
N SER A 431 10.84 26.82 -2.71
CA SER A 431 10.51 27.07 -1.31
C SER A 431 9.30 27.98 -1.15
N ILE A 432 8.44 27.67 -0.17
CA ILE A 432 7.32 28.54 0.23
C ILE A 432 7.81 29.92 0.72
N LEU A 433 9.06 30.02 1.19
CA LEU A 433 9.70 31.29 1.55
C LEU A 433 9.79 32.24 0.34
N ASN A 434 9.81 31.73 -0.89
CA ASN A 434 9.78 32.58 -2.08
C ASN A 434 8.39 33.12 -2.43
N SER A 435 7.34 32.51 -1.87
CA SER A 435 5.94 32.86 -2.11
C SER A 435 5.33 33.69 -0.97
N MET A 436 5.92 33.64 0.23
CA MET A 436 5.49 34.44 1.38
C MET A 436 5.84 35.92 1.22
N GLY A 437 5.10 36.77 1.92
CA GLY A 437 5.29 38.22 1.94
C GLY A 437 6.70 38.59 2.37
N ARG A 438 7.38 39.39 1.54
CA ARG A 438 8.80 39.73 1.71
C ARG A 438 9.07 40.47 3.02
N ASP A 439 8.29 41.50 3.31
CA ASP A 439 8.53 42.38 4.44
C ASP A 439 8.05 41.73 5.75
N GLU A 440 6.99 40.92 5.68
CA GLU A 440 6.49 40.10 6.78
C GLU A 440 7.52 39.06 7.22
N MET A 441 8.11 38.33 6.26
CA MET A 441 9.15 37.34 6.57
C MET A 441 10.45 37.98 7.03
N ALA A 442 10.85 39.10 6.44
CA ALA A 442 12.02 39.87 6.89
C ALA A 442 11.84 40.32 8.35
N THR A 443 10.66 40.84 8.68
CA THR A 443 10.29 41.24 10.05
C THR A 443 10.25 40.04 11.00
N ALA A 444 9.64 38.92 10.60
CA ALA A 444 9.55 37.71 11.43
C ALA A 444 10.92 37.09 11.75
N LEU A 445 11.90 37.27 10.85
CA LEU A 445 13.28 36.80 11.03
C LEU A 445 14.21 37.86 11.65
N ASP A 446 13.69 39.05 11.99
CA ASP A 446 14.45 40.20 12.49
C ASP A 446 15.66 40.57 11.60
N ILE A 447 15.42 40.62 10.28
CA ILE A 447 16.43 41.02 9.29
C ILE A 447 15.87 42.06 8.30
N ASP A 448 16.75 42.84 7.69
CA ASP A 448 16.33 43.75 6.63
C ASP A 448 15.90 42.98 5.36
N ALA A 449 14.98 43.56 4.61
CA ALA A 449 14.36 42.87 3.50
C ALA A 449 15.33 42.62 2.31
N LYS A 450 16.44 43.39 2.17
CA LYS A 450 17.48 43.05 1.18
C LYS A 450 18.28 41.83 1.62
N ARG A 451 18.54 41.67 2.93
CA ARG A 451 19.15 40.46 3.49
C ARG A 451 18.23 39.25 3.32
N TYR A 452 16.93 39.41 3.52
CA TYR A 452 15.96 38.35 3.25
C TYR A 452 15.95 37.91 1.78
N ASP A 453 15.94 38.86 0.83
CA ASP A 453 16.02 38.54 -0.61
C ASP A 453 17.29 37.77 -0.97
N ARG A 454 18.44 38.15 -0.40
CA ARG A 454 19.70 37.40 -0.59
C ARG A 454 19.61 36.01 0.02
N PHE A 455 19.05 35.87 1.22
CA PHE A 455 18.91 34.59 1.91
C PHE A 455 18.07 33.60 1.10
N ARG A 456 16.83 33.98 0.74
CA ARG A 456 15.93 33.09 -0.01
C ARG A 456 16.40 32.79 -1.44
N GLY A 457 17.16 33.71 -2.05
CA GLY A 457 17.71 33.58 -3.41
C GLY A 457 19.08 32.90 -3.50
N SER A 458 19.67 32.48 -2.38
CA SER A 458 21.04 31.90 -2.38
C SER A 458 21.10 30.50 -3.00
N GLN A 459 20.08 29.67 -2.78
CA GLN A 459 19.99 28.33 -3.38
C GLN A 459 19.32 28.42 -4.76
N ARG A 460 20.05 28.03 -5.81
CA ARG A 460 19.59 28.11 -7.21
C ARG A 460 18.90 26.84 -7.70
N GLU A 461 19.08 25.74 -6.99
CA GLU A 461 18.41 24.48 -7.29
C GLU A 461 17.02 24.42 -6.63
N GLU A 462 16.18 23.52 -7.11
CA GLU A 462 14.85 23.23 -6.57
C GLU A 462 14.75 21.76 -6.20
N ILE A 463 13.96 21.45 -5.16
CA ILE A 463 13.55 20.11 -4.73
C ILE A 463 14.71 19.18 -4.30
N ILE A 464 15.65 18.86 -5.19
CA ILE A 464 16.87 18.09 -4.88
C ILE A 464 18.07 19.02 -5.00
N LEU A 465 18.81 19.19 -3.91
CA LEU A 465 19.89 20.15 -3.76
C LEU A 465 21.24 19.44 -3.70
N PRO A 466 22.32 20.08 -4.18
CA PRO A 466 23.67 19.62 -3.95
C PRO A 466 24.03 19.69 -2.46
N GLU A 467 24.95 18.82 -2.03
CA GLU A 467 25.71 19.05 -0.81
C GLU A 467 26.49 20.38 -0.92
N LEU A 468 26.44 21.20 0.12
CA LEU A 468 27.43 22.27 0.26
C LEU A 468 28.77 21.62 0.60
N LEU A 469 29.76 21.76 -0.28
CA LEU A 469 31.15 21.49 0.07
C LEU A 469 31.57 22.48 1.16
N MET A 470 31.38 22.13 2.42
CA MET A 470 32.02 22.88 3.51
C MET A 470 33.53 22.68 3.36
N PRO A 471 34.35 23.75 3.30
CA PRO A 471 35.77 23.60 3.50
C PRO A 471 35.99 22.94 4.88
N PRO A 472 36.99 22.05 5.04
CA PRO A 472 37.27 21.45 6.33
C PRO A 472 37.47 22.55 7.39
N GLU A 473 36.89 22.36 8.57
CA GLU A 473 37.06 23.28 9.69
C GLU A 473 38.55 23.56 9.89
N GLU A 474 38.95 24.83 9.79
CA GLU A 474 40.27 25.25 10.22
C GLU A 474 40.36 24.99 11.71
N THR A 475 41.05 23.92 12.08
CA THR A 475 41.49 23.67 13.45
C THR A 475 42.30 24.88 13.89
N THR A 476 41.65 25.78 14.64
CA THR A 476 42.32 26.92 15.26
C THR A 476 43.19 26.36 16.38
N THR A 477 44.40 25.90 16.04
CA THR A 477 45.45 25.67 17.03
C THR A 477 45.81 27.02 17.63
N GLY A 478 45.33 27.26 18.86
CA GLY A 478 45.65 28.44 19.63
C GLY A 478 47.16 28.59 19.78
N PHE A 479 47.70 29.67 19.21
CA PHE A 479 49.00 30.18 19.60
C PHE A 479 48.91 30.68 21.05
N ILE A 480 49.50 29.92 21.97
CA ILE A 480 49.84 30.44 23.30
C ILE A 480 51.00 31.41 23.10
N ALA A 481 50.72 32.71 23.26
CA ALA A 481 51.76 33.71 23.42
C ALA A 481 52.24 33.67 24.88
N GLU A 482 53.43 33.11 25.11
CA GLU A 482 54.17 33.34 26.35
C GLU A 482 54.53 34.82 26.46
N ARG A 483 54.05 35.49 27.51
CA ARG A 483 54.59 36.77 27.97
C ARG A 483 55.83 36.49 28.81
N VAL A 484 56.96 37.03 28.37
CA VAL A 484 58.14 37.32 29.19
C VAL A 484 57.89 38.55 30.05
#